data_AF-Q6JSS0-F1
#
_entry.id   AF-Q6JSS0-F1
#
_cell.length_a   1.000
_cell.length_b   1.000
_cell.length_c   1.000
_cell.angle_alpha   90.00
_cell.angle_beta   90.00
_cell.angle_gamma   90.00
#
_symmetry.space_group_name_H-M   'P 1'
#
loop_
_entity.id
_entity.type
_entity.pdbx_description
1 polymer ?
#
loop_
_entity_poly.entity_id
_entity_poly.type
_entity_poly.pdbx_seq_one_letter_code
_entity_poly.pdbx_strand_id
1 'polypeptide(L)'
;IIEESGEHIIAGAGELHLEICLKDLEEDHACIPIKVSDPVVSYRETVSEESSIMCLSKSPNKHNRLYLKATPMPDGLAEDIDKGDVTPRDEPKARARLLSERYEYDVTEARKIWCFGPDGTGPNMLIDCTKGVQYLNEIKDSVVAGFQWASKEGVLAEENLRGVRFNIHDVTLHTDAIHRGGGQIIPTSRRVLYASLLTASPRLMEPVYLC
;
A
#
# COMPACT_ATOMS: atom_id res chain seq x y z
N ILE A 1 9.56 -1.85 -17.91
CA ILE A 1 9.99 -1.14 -16.67
C ILE A 1 11.50 -1.32 -16.58
N ILE A 2 12.26 -0.29 -16.21
CA ILE A 2 13.71 -0.43 -16.00
C ILE A 2 13.90 -0.61 -14.51
N GLU A 3 14.32 -1.81 -14.12
CA GLU A 3 14.68 -2.13 -12.74
C GLU A 3 16.04 -1.50 -12.38
N GLU A 4 16.33 -1.32 -11.09
CA GLU A 4 17.66 -0.85 -10.65
C GLU A 4 18.78 -1.83 -11.08
N SER A 5 18.45 -3.09 -11.36
CA SER A 5 19.35 -4.09 -11.94
C SER A 5 19.80 -3.77 -13.37
N GLY A 6 19.11 -2.84 -14.06
CA GLY A 6 19.30 -2.57 -15.49
C GLY A 6 18.55 -3.54 -16.41
N GLU A 7 17.71 -4.41 -15.84
CA GLU A 7 16.87 -5.33 -16.62
C GLU A 7 15.65 -4.63 -17.20
N HIS A 8 15.24 -5.06 -18.39
CA HIS A 8 14.06 -4.59 -19.08
C HIS A 8 12.92 -5.60 -18.92
N ILE A 9 11.90 -5.23 -18.14
CA ILE A 9 10.72 -6.08 -17.92
C ILE A 9 9.68 -5.84 -19.03
N ILE A 10 9.28 -6.93 -19.69
CA ILE A 10 8.17 -7.01 -20.65
C ILE A 10 7.02 -7.77 -19.97
N ALA A 11 5.84 -7.18 -19.94
CA ALA A 11 4.64 -7.80 -19.38
C ALA A 11 3.69 -8.22 -20.51
N GLY A 12 3.13 -9.43 -20.39
CA GLY A 12 2.18 -9.97 -21.36
C GLY A 12 1.00 -10.67 -20.67
N ALA A 13 -0.10 -10.87 -21.41
CA ALA A 13 -1.31 -11.50 -20.88
C ALA A 13 -1.18 -13.02 -20.67
N GLY A 14 -0.15 -13.65 -21.23
CA GLY A 14 0.12 -15.08 -21.14
C GLY A 14 1.35 -15.46 -21.95
N GLU A 15 1.72 -16.73 -21.89
CA GLU A 15 2.94 -17.27 -22.50
C GLU A 15 2.99 -17.03 -24.02
N LEU A 16 1.93 -17.37 -24.74
CA LEU A 16 1.85 -17.15 -26.19
C LEU A 16 1.97 -15.66 -26.57
N HIS A 17 1.40 -14.77 -25.76
CA HIS A 17 1.49 -13.33 -26.01
C HIS A 17 2.93 -12.84 -25.85
N LEU A 18 3.64 -13.33 -24.82
CA LEU A 18 5.06 -13.02 -24.63
C LEU A 18 5.91 -13.57 -25.78
N GLU A 19 5.66 -14.80 -26.22
CA GLU A 19 6.40 -15.42 -27.32
C GLU A 19 6.27 -14.60 -28.62
N ILE A 20 5.04 -14.19 -28.97
CA ILE A 20 4.79 -13.35 -30.16
C ILE A 20 5.47 -11.98 -30.01
N CYS A 21 5.30 -11.30 -28.87
CA CYS A 21 5.90 -9.99 -28.65
C CYS A 21 7.44 -10.03 -28.70
N LEU A 22 8.06 -11.07 -28.16
CA LEU A 22 9.51 -11.25 -28.19
C LEU A 22 10.01 -11.52 -29.60
N LYS A 23 9.28 -12.34 -30.36
CA LYS A 23 9.61 -12.62 -31.76
C LYS A 23 9.55 -11.36 -32.61
N ASP A 24 8.47 -10.59 -32.51
CA ASP A 24 8.32 -9.33 -33.25
C ASP A 24 9.42 -8.32 -32.87
N LEU A 25 9.80 -8.29 -31.59
CA LEU A 25 10.87 -7.43 -31.12
C LEU A 25 12.24 -7.84 -31.70
N GLU A 26 12.55 -9.14 -31.74
CA GLU A 26 13.82 -9.66 -32.25
C GLU A 26 13.91 -9.59 -33.79
N GLU A 27 12.86 -9.97 -34.50
CA GLU A 27 12.88 -10.12 -35.97
C GLU A 27 12.55 -8.81 -36.70
N ASP A 28 11.49 -8.10 -36.29
CA ASP A 28 10.90 -7.00 -37.07
C ASP A 28 11.29 -5.61 -36.57
N HIS A 29 11.59 -5.46 -35.27
CA HIS A 29 11.82 -4.14 -34.67
C HIS A 29 13.27 -3.86 -34.31
N ALA A 30 13.86 -4.66 -33.42
CA ALA A 30 15.23 -4.46 -32.96
C ALA A 30 16.26 -5.11 -33.89
N CYS A 31 15.86 -6.19 -34.60
CA CYS A 31 16.71 -6.94 -35.53
C CYS A 31 18.05 -7.37 -34.91
N ILE A 32 18.04 -7.73 -33.62
CA ILE A 32 19.21 -8.18 -32.86
C ILE A 32 18.84 -9.35 -31.95
N PRO A 33 19.74 -10.32 -31.70
CA PRO A 33 19.48 -11.41 -30.77
C PRO A 33 19.21 -10.91 -29.36
N ILE A 34 18.12 -11.37 -28.74
CA ILE A 34 17.71 -10.96 -27.39
C ILE A 34 17.93 -12.11 -26.42
N LYS A 35 18.51 -11.83 -25.24
CA LYS A 35 18.60 -12.79 -24.15
C LYS A 35 17.39 -12.63 -23.24
N VAL A 36 16.56 -13.67 -23.17
CA VAL A 36 15.34 -13.68 -22.38
C VAL A 36 15.53 -14.67 -21.22
N SER A 37 15.14 -14.27 -20.01
CA SER A 37 15.08 -15.16 -18.84
C SER A 37 13.75 -15.92 -18.80
N ASP A 38 13.62 -16.89 -17.90
CA ASP A 38 12.35 -17.58 -17.70
C ASP A 38 11.25 -16.58 -17.32
N PRO A 39 10.01 -16.76 -17.82
CA PRO A 39 8.91 -15.88 -17.50
C PRO A 39 8.60 -15.94 -16.01
N VAL A 40 8.41 -14.77 -15.40
CA VAL A 40 8.06 -14.62 -13.99
C VAL A 40 6.69 -13.98 -13.84
N VAL A 41 6.03 -14.26 -12.72
CA VAL A 41 4.77 -13.62 -12.35
C VAL A 41 5.03 -12.49 -11.37
N SER A 42 4.23 -11.41 -11.47
CA SER A 42 4.24 -10.35 -10.48
C SER A 42 3.58 -10.84 -9.20
N TYR A 43 4.30 -10.80 -8.09
CA TYR A 43 3.74 -11.09 -6.78
C TYR A 43 3.04 -9.87 -6.20
N ARG A 44 2.27 -10.08 -5.13
CA ARG A 44 1.80 -9.00 -4.24
C ARG A 44 2.14 -9.34 -2.80
N GLU A 45 2.09 -8.35 -1.93
CA GLU A 45 2.41 -8.53 -0.51
C GLU A 45 1.18 -8.43 0.43
N THR A 46 1.05 -9.49 1.24
CA THR A 46 0.29 -9.84 2.46
C THR A 46 0.66 -9.28 3.81
N VAL A 47 -0.35 -9.07 4.67
CA VAL A 47 -0.29 -9.53 6.07
C VAL A 47 -1.36 -10.60 6.34
N SER A 48 -1.08 -11.55 7.23
CA SER A 48 -2.06 -12.60 7.59
C SER A 48 -2.70 -12.40 8.97
N GLU A 49 -2.11 -11.55 9.81
CA GLU A 49 -2.57 -11.29 11.17
C GLU A 49 -2.46 -9.79 11.49
N GLU A 50 -3.10 -9.33 12.57
CA GLU A 50 -2.82 -7.99 13.08
C GLU A 50 -1.39 -7.89 13.61
N SER A 51 -0.75 -6.74 13.47
CA SER A 51 0.55 -6.45 14.09
C SER A 51 0.54 -6.84 15.57
N SER A 52 1.44 -7.77 15.92
CA SER A 52 1.61 -8.29 17.28
C SER A 52 1.97 -7.21 18.32
N ILE A 53 2.57 -6.10 17.87
CA ILE A 53 2.95 -4.96 18.71
C ILE A 53 2.48 -3.64 18.10
N MET A 54 2.37 -2.61 18.94
CA MET A 54 2.19 -1.23 18.46
C MET A 54 3.52 -0.73 17.91
N CYS A 55 3.61 -0.52 16.60
CA CYS A 55 4.83 -0.07 15.96
C CYS A 55 5.00 1.44 16.09
N LEU A 56 6.22 1.88 16.34
CA LEU A 56 6.58 3.29 16.51
C LEU A 56 7.73 3.67 15.59
N SER A 57 7.63 4.83 14.94
CA SER A 57 8.77 5.51 14.32
C SER A 57 8.89 6.95 14.80
N LYS A 58 10.13 7.41 14.94
CA LYS A 58 10.47 8.77 15.36
C LYS A 58 11.00 9.55 14.17
N SER A 59 10.59 10.81 14.03
CA SER A 59 11.17 11.71 13.03
C SER A 59 12.67 11.91 13.24
N PRO A 60 13.43 12.27 12.19
CA PRO A 60 14.86 12.58 12.32
C PRO A 60 15.16 13.60 13.43
N ASN A 61 14.33 14.63 13.58
CA ASN A 61 14.42 15.60 14.68
C ASN A 61 13.96 15.09 16.06
N LYS A 62 13.50 13.83 16.17
CA LYS A 62 13.04 13.14 17.39
C LYS A 62 11.80 13.73 18.08
N HIS A 63 11.19 14.77 17.53
CA HIS A 63 10.03 15.42 18.13
C HIS A 63 8.69 14.77 17.77
N ASN A 64 8.59 14.13 16.60
CA ASN A 64 7.37 13.50 16.15
C ASN A 64 7.45 11.98 16.29
N ARG A 65 6.33 11.37 16.68
CA ARG A 65 6.19 9.93 16.90
C ARG A 65 4.90 9.47 16.27
N LEU A 66 4.98 8.47 15.39
CA LEU A 66 3.81 7.85 14.76
C LEU A 66 3.64 6.44 15.32
N TYR A 67 2.45 6.10 15.79
CA TYR A 67 2.10 4.79 16.33
C TYR A 67 1.05 4.12 15.44
N LEU A 68 1.44 3.03 14.77
CA LEU A 68 0.59 2.33 13.82
C LEU A 68 0.57 0.82 14.05
N LYS A 69 -0.48 0.19 13.54
CA LYS A 69 -0.60 -1.25 13.31
C LYS A 69 -1.11 -1.54 11.91
N ALA A 70 -0.74 -2.68 11.37
CA ALA A 70 -1.30 -3.26 10.16
C ALA A 70 -2.24 -4.41 10.54
N THR A 71 -3.28 -4.63 9.76
CA THR A 71 -4.21 -5.74 9.90
C THR A 71 -4.66 -6.20 8.52
N PRO A 72 -4.91 -7.50 8.30
CA PRO A 72 -5.50 -7.96 7.05
C PRO A 72 -6.88 -7.33 6.85
N MET A 73 -7.20 -6.99 5.60
CA MET A 73 -8.57 -6.63 5.25
C MET A 73 -9.46 -7.87 5.24
N PRO A 74 -10.76 -7.73 5.52
CA PRO A 74 -11.72 -8.82 5.36
C PRO A 74 -11.76 -9.34 3.92
N ASP A 75 -12.06 -10.63 3.78
CA ASP A 75 -12.21 -11.29 2.49
C ASP A 75 -13.25 -10.58 1.61
N GLY A 76 -12.93 -10.40 0.33
CA GLY A 76 -13.81 -9.75 -0.65
C GLY A 76 -13.67 -8.22 -0.73
N LEU A 77 -13.14 -7.56 0.31
CA LEU A 77 -13.00 -6.10 0.29
C LEU A 77 -11.97 -5.63 -0.74
N ALA A 78 -10.86 -6.35 -0.89
CA ALA A 78 -9.85 -6.03 -1.89
C ALA A 78 -10.44 -6.11 -3.32
N GLU A 79 -11.23 -7.15 -3.59
CA GLU A 79 -11.89 -7.37 -4.88
C GLU A 79 -12.96 -6.31 -5.18
N ASP A 80 -13.72 -5.90 -4.18
CA ASP A 80 -14.69 -4.81 -4.30
C ASP A 80 -14.03 -3.46 -4.60
N ILE A 81 -12.86 -3.20 -4.00
CA ILE A 81 -12.08 -1.98 -4.30
C ILE A 81 -11.61 -2.02 -5.76
N ASP A 82 -11.08 -3.16 -6.22
CA ASP A 82 -10.63 -3.32 -7.62
C ASP A 82 -11.78 -3.15 -8.63
N LYS A 83 -12.98 -3.66 -8.29
CA LYS A 83 -14.19 -3.49 -9.12
C LYS A 83 -14.74 -2.07 -9.12
N GLY A 84 -14.36 -1.27 -8.13
CA GLY A 84 -14.88 0.07 -7.92
C GLY A 84 -16.20 0.13 -7.15
N ASP A 85 -16.57 -0.94 -6.44
CA ASP A 85 -17.73 -0.96 -5.54
C ASP A 85 -17.46 -0.17 -4.24
N VAL A 86 -16.18 -0.07 -3.85
CA VAL A 86 -15.70 0.79 -2.76
C VAL A 86 -14.58 1.68 -3.28
N THR A 87 -14.80 2.99 -3.29
CA THR A 87 -13.86 3.95 -3.89
C THR A 87 -13.49 5.09 -2.94
N PRO A 88 -12.32 5.73 -3.14
CA PRO A 88 -11.99 6.98 -2.45
C PRO A 88 -13.00 8.11 -2.73
N ARG A 89 -13.70 8.07 -3.88
CA ARG A 89 -14.61 9.13 -4.35
C ARG A 89 -15.99 9.08 -3.69
N ASP A 90 -16.33 7.95 -3.09
CA ASP A 90 -17.62 7.77 -2.43
C ASP A 90 -17.81 8.75 -1.27
N GLU A 91 -19.06 9.15 -1.04
CA GLU A 91 -19.42 10.00 0.10
C GLU A 91 -19.04 9.28 1.42
N PRO A 92 -18.27 9.91 2.33
CA PRO A 92 -17.71 9.21 3.48
C PRO A 92 -18.73 8.52 4.40
N LYS A 93 -19.94 9.08 4.56
CA LYS A 93 -20.97 8.43 5.40
C LYS A 93 -21.58 7.22 4.71
N ALA A 94 -21.88 7.30 3.42
CA ALA A 94 -22.35 6.17 2.62
C ALA A 94 -21.33 5.03 2.61
N ARG A 95 -20.05 5.33 2.32
CA ARG A 95 -18.96 4.35 2.35
C ARG A 95 -18.81 3.70 3.72
N ALA A 96 -18.87 4.49 4.80
CA ALA A 96 -18.75 3.94 6.15
C ALA A 96 -19.91 3.01 6.53
N ARG A 97 -21.13 3.26 6.05
CA ARG A 97 -22.27 2.36 6.25
C ARG A 97 -22.07 1.04 5.51
N LEU A 98 -21.68 1.11 4.23
CA LEU A 98 -21.39 -0.08 3.42
C LEU A 98 -20.30 -0.95 4.06
N LEU A 99 -19.19 -0.33 4.48
CA LEU A 99 -18.10 -1.04 5.15
C LEU A 99 -18.54 -1.66 6.49
N SER A 100 -19.44 -1.01 7.22
CA SER A 100 -19.98 -1.55 8.47
C SER A 100 -20.93 -2.72 8.24
N GLU A 101 -21.84 -2.60 7.26
CA GLU A 101 -22.85 -3.61 6.96
C GLU A 101 -22.26 -4.88 6.31
N ARG A 102 -21.29 -4.72 5.41
CA ARG A 102 -20.71 -5.83 4.63
C ARG A 102 -19.43 -6.41 5.23
N TYR A 103 -18.64 -5.59 5.92
CA TYR A 103 -17.29 -5.94 6.38
C TYR A 103 -17.07 -5.71 7.87
N GLU A 104 -18.13 -5.43 8.62
CA GLU A 104 -18.11 -5.26 10.08
C GLU A 104 -17.16 -4.15 10.58
N TYR A 105 -16.85 -3.17 9.74
CA TYR A 105 -16.03 -2.04 10.16
C TYR A 105 -16.78 -1.15 11.15
N ASP A 106 -16.03 -0.59 12.11
CA ASP A 106 -16.55 0.48 12.95
C ASP A 106 -16.90 1.70 12.09
N VAL A 107 -18.13 2.20 12.21
CA VAL A 107 -18.65 3.32 11.41
C VAL A 107 -17.85 4.60 11.66
N THR A 108 -17.31 4.80 12.86
CA THR A 108 -16.55 6.01 13.20
C THR A 108 -15.16 6.00 12.58
N GLU A 109 -14.50 4.84 12.58
CA GLU A 109 -13.21 4.63 11.91
C GLU A 109 -13.35 4.63 10.39
N ALA A 110 -14.38 3.99 9.84
CA ALA A 110 -14.62 3.95 8.41
C ALA A 110 -14.90 5.34 7.79
N ARG A 111 -15.35 6.31 8.59
CA ARG A 111 -15.46 7.72 8.16
C ARG A 111 -14.11 8.44 8.11
N LYS A 112 -13.09 7.91 8.78
CA LYS A 112 -11.75 8.49 8.92
C LYS A 112 -10.71 7.78 8.03
N ILE A 113 -11.14 7.16 6.94
CA ILE A 113 -10.23 6.67 5.90
C ILE A 113 -9.52 7.87 5.28
N TRP A 114 -8.19 7.88 5.33
CA TRP A 114 -7.36 8.94 4.76
C TRP A 114 -7.14 8.76 3.28
N CYS A 115 -6.85 7.53 2.85
CA CYS A 115 -6.64 7.18 1.45
C CYS A 115 -6.70 5.67 1.23
N PHE A 116 -6.85 5.31 -0.04
CA PHE A 116 -6.61 3.98 -0.57
C PHE A 116 -5.24 3.95 -1.25
N GLY A 117 -4.60 2.79 -1.39
CA GLY A 117 -3.25 2.70 -1.98
C GLY A 117 -2.92 1.32 -2.54
N PRO A 118 -1.93 1.21 -3.44
CA PRO A 118 -1.17 2.31 -4.05
C PRO A 118 -1.98 3.17 -5.03
N ASP A 119 -1.38 4.26 -5.51
CA ASP A 119 -1.90 5.20 -6.51
C ASP A 119 -3.27 5.84 -6.19
N GLY A 120 -3.67 5.85 -4.92
CA GLY A 120 -4.92 6.45 -4.45
C GLY A 120 -6.17 5.59 -4.66
N THR A 121 -6.10 4.48 -5.40
CA THR A 121 -7.24 3.59 -5.69
C THR A 121 -6.97 2.12 -5.38
N GLY A 122 -5.74 1.76 -5.01
CA GLY A 122 -5.39 0.37 -4.78
C GLY A 122 -6.06 -0.25 -3.54
N PRO A 123 -6.06 -1.59 -3.45
CA PRO A 123 -6.77 -2.37 -2.42
C PRO A 123 -5.99 -2.42 -1.10
N ASN A 124 -5.64 -1.27 -0.55
CA ASN A 124 -5.10 -1.09 0.79
C ASN A 124 -5.66 0.19 1.40
N MET A 125 -5.78 0.27 2.71
CA MET A 125 -6.44 1.40 3.39
C MET A 125 -5.56 1.98 4.49
N LEU A 126 -5.54 3.31 4.60
CA LEU A 126 -4.98 4.01 5.75
C LEU A 126 -6.12 4.69 6.53
N ILE A 127 -6.25 4.35 7.81
CA ILE A 127 -7.36 4.80 8.67
C ILE A 127 -6.83 5.50 9.91
N ASP A 128 -7.41 6.66 10.22
CA ASP A 128 -7.17 7.37 11.48
C ASP A 128 -8.07 6.84 12.60
N CYS A 129 -7.45 6.12 13.53
CA CYS A 129 -8.08 5.59 14.74
C CYS A 129 -7.74 6.44 15.99
N THR A 130 -7.10 7.60 15.81
CA THR A 130 -6.65 8.46 16.90
C THR A 130 -7.83 9.20 17.57
N LYS A 131 -7.61 9.65 18.81
CA LYS A 131 -8.59 10.41 19.60
C LYS A 131 -7.89 11.59 20.27
N GLY A 132 -8.35 12.82 19.98
CA GLY A 132 -7.88 14.03 20.67
C GLY A 132 -6.48 14.52 20.29
N VAL A 133 -5.92 14.04 19.17
CA VAL A 133 -4.59 14.47 18.70
C VAL A 133 -4.66 15.85 18.04
N GLN A 134 -3.87 16.78 18.55
CA GLN A 134 -3.74 18.12 17.98
C GLN A 134 -2.87 18.11 16.72
N TYR A 135 -3.14 19.01 15.77
CA TYR A 135 -2.37 19.20 14.53
C TYR A 135 -2.32 17.99 13.57
N LEU A 136 -3.11 16.94 13.82
CA LEU A 136 -3.10 15.71 13.03
C LEU A 136 -3.35 15.96 11.54
N ASN A 137 -4.29 16.85 11.21
CA ASN A 137 -4.62 17.17 9.82
C ASN A 137 -3.45 17.82 9.06
N GLU A 138 -2.50 18.47 9.74
CA GLU A 138 -1.35 19.10 9.09
C GLU A 138 -0.35 18.09 8.54
N ILE A 139 -0.27 16.90 9.15
CA ILE A 139 0.64 15.85 8.71
C ILE A 139 -0.03 14.87 7.73
N LYS A 140 -1.35 14.97 7.52
CA LYS A 140 -2.15 14.02 6.75
C LYS A 140 -1.53 13.73 5.39
N ASP A 141 -1.27 14.78 4.61
CA ASP A 141 -0.75 14.63 3.25
C ASP A 141 0.64 13.98 3.22
N SER A 142 1.46 14.26 4.24
CA SER A 142 2.79 13.65 4.36
C SER A 142 2.72 12.17 4.75
N VAL A 143 1.78 11.78 5.60
CA VAL A 143 1.57 10.36 5.93
C VAL A 143 0.98 9.63 4.74
N VAL A 144 0.00 10.23 4.04
CA VAL A 144 -0.58 9.68 2.81
C VAL A 144 0.50 9.45 1.76
N ALA A 145 1.40 10.43 1.53
CA ALA A 145 2.51 10.25 0.59
C ALA A 145 3.45 9.10 1.00
N GLY A 146 3.79 9.00 2.30
CA GLY A 146 4.57 7.88 2.83
C GLY A 146 3.86 6.53 2.68
N PHE A 147 2.53 6.51 2.81
CA PHE A 147 1.71 5.32 2.61
C PHE A 147 1.62 4.89 1.15
N GLN A 148 1.38 5.82 0.22
CA GLN A 148 1.36 5.50 -1.21
C GLN A 148 2.68 4.83 -1.63
N TRP A 149 3.80 5.40 -1.18
CA TRP A 149 5.11 4.82 -1.41
C TRP A 149 5.26 3.42 -0.79
N ALA A 150 4.96 3.29 0.50
CA ALA A 150 5.06 2.00 1.20
C ALA A 150 4.17 0.92 0.58
N SER A 151 2.97 1.28 0.09
CA SER A 151 2.03 0.35 -0.53
C SER A 151 2.40 -0.05 -1.95
N LYS A 152 3.26 0.73 -2.62
CA LYS A 152 3.74 0.43 -3.96
C LYS A 152 4.94 -0.54 -3.93
N GLU A 153 5.84 -0.38 -2.97
CA GLU A 153 7.05 -1.20 -2.89
C GLU A 153 6.92 -2.32 -1.82
N GLY A 154 5.93 -2.33 -0.92
CA GLY A 154 5.91 -3.38 0.11
C GLY A 154 7.21 -3.38 0.95
N VAL A 155 7.49 -4.47 1.67
CA VAL A 155 8.67 -4.59 2.55
C VAL A 155 9.47 -5.88 2.33
N LEU A 156 8.89 -6.90 1.71
CA LEU A 156 9.55 -8.20 1.52
C LEU A 156 10.36 -8.24 0.23
N ALA A 157 9.77 -7.83 -0.88
CA ALA A 157 10.26 -8.09 -2.23
C ALA A 157 10.13 -6.88 -3.17
N GLU A 158 9.86 -5.69 -2.64
CA GLU A 158 9.68 -4.47 -3.44
C GLU A 158 8.42 -4.49 -4.34
N GLU A 159 7.42 -5.31 -3.98
CA GLU A 159 6.17 -5.52 -4.73
C GLU A 159 4.96 -4.83 -4.09
N ASN A 160 3.95 -4.50 -4.91
CA ASN A 160 2.77 -3.80 -4.38
C ASN A 160 2.06 -4.60 -3.28
N LEU A 161 1.68 -3.92 -2.22
CA LEU A 161 0.79 -4.46 -1.19
C LEU A 161 -0.59 -4.73 -1.76
N ARG A 162 -1.27 -5.74 -1.21
CA ARG A 162 -2.69 -6.01 -1.43
C ARG A 162 -3.31 -6.47 -0.13
N GLY A 163 -4.54 -6.05 0.14
CA GLY A 163 -5.31 -6.63 1.25
C GLY A 163 -4.92 -6.08 2.63
N VAL A 164 -4.25 -4.93 2.73
CA VAL A 164 -3.73 -4.43 4.02
C VAL A 164 -4.45 -3.16 4.47
N ARG A 165 -4.90 -3.16 5.73
CA ARG A 165 -5.40 -1.98 6.44
C ARG A 165 -4.37 -1.52 7.47
N PHE A 166 -4.00 -0.24 7.42
CA PHE A 166 -3.15 0.41 8.40
C PHE A 166 -3.98 1.34 9.29
N ASN A 167 -3.80 1.20 10.60
CA ASN A 167 -4.48 1.97 11.62
C ASN A 167 -3.48 2.90 12.33
N ILE A 168 -3.73 4.21 12.26
CA ILE A 168 -3.01 5.21 13.05
C ILE A 168 -3.67 5.27 14.42
N HIS A 169 -3.00 4.75 15.45
CA HIS A 169 -3.55 4.68 16.80
C HIS A 169 -3.23 5.91 17.62
N ASP A 170 -2.01 6.44 17.49
CA ASP A 170 -1.59 7.64 18.20
C ASP A 170 -0.50 8.40 17.45
N VAL A 171 -0.39 9.70 17.72
CA VAL A 171 0.67 10.55 17.17
C VAL A 171 1.09 11.58 18.22
N THR A 172 2.39 11.65 18.49
CA THR A 172 2.98 12.79 19.21
C THR A 172 3.56 13.76 18.18
N LEU A 173 3.14 15.01 18.19
CA LEU A 173 3.61 16.06 17.28
C LEU A 173 4.27 17.21 18.05
N HIS A 174 5.34 17.76 17.49
CA HIS A 174 5.88 19.04 17.95
C HIS A 174 4.85 20.15 17.74
N THR A 175 4.82 21.22 18.53
CA THR A 175 3.83 22.32 18.41
C THR A 175 4.02 23.18 17.16
N ASP A 176 5.28 23.41 16.76
CA ASP A 176 5.59 24.27 15.63
C ASP A 176 5.61 23.50 14.30
N ALA A 177 4.93 24.05 13.29
CA ALA A 177 4.76 23.43 11.98
C ALA A 177 6.08 23.15 11.24
N ILE A 178 7.12 23.97 11.47
CA ILE A 178 8.45 23.78 10.86
C ILE A 178 9.07 22.43 11.20
N HIS A 179 8.72 21.85 12.36
CA HIS A 179 9.22 20.56 12.82
C HIS A 179 8.36 19.38 12.32
N ARG A 180 7.25 19.65 11.61
CA ARG A 180 6.30 18.67 11.07
C ARG A 180 6.30 18.60 9.54
N GLY A 181 7.26 19.22 8.87
CA GLY A 181 7.34 19.24 7.41
C GLY A 181 7.49 17.84 6.78
N GLY A 182 7.16 17.74 5.48
CA GLY A 182 7.15 16.46 4.75
C GLY A 182 8.46 15.66 4.83
N GLY A 183 9.62 16.34 4.78
CA GLY A 183 10.93 15.69 4.93
C GLY A 183 11.14 14.99 6.28
N GLN A 184 10.36 15.34 7.31
CA GLN A 184 10.38 14.68 8.61
C GLN A 184 9.33 13.56 8.69
N ILE A 185 8.13 13.79 8.15
CA ILE A 185 6.98 12.90 8.33
C ILE A 185 6.94 11.76 7.28
N ILE A 186 7.22 12.03 6.00
CA ILE A 186 7.15 11.04 4.92
C ILE A 186 8.04 9.81 5.21
N PRO A 187 9.37 9.96 5.42
CA PRO A 187 10.24 8.81 5.69
C PRO A 187 9.94 8.15 7.05
N THR A 188 9.37 8.89 8.00
CA THR A 188 8.97 8.35 9.30
C THR A 188 7.73 7.49 9.18
N SER A 189 6.76 7.93 8.38
CA SER A 189 5.52 7.22 8.05
C SER A 189 5.84 5.92 7.31
N ARG A 190 6.68 5.99 6.27
CA ARG A 190 7.12 4.80 5.53
C ARG A 190 7.75 3.75 6.45
N ARG A 191 8.68 4.17 7.33
CA ARG A 191 9.35 3.26 8.28
C ARG A 191 8.38 2.58 9.26
N VAL A 192 7.40 3.30 9.80
CA VAL A 192 6.44 2.70 10.74
C VAL A 192 5.46 1.77 10.03
N LEU A 193 5.06 2.07 8.79
CA LEU A 193 4.25 1.17 7.96
C LEU A 193 4.98 -0.15 7.72
N TYR A 194 6.26 -0.10 7.33
CA TYR A 194 7.10 -1.31 7.18
C TYR A 194 7.26 -2.09 8.47
N ALA A 195 7.52 -1.42 9.59
CA ALA A 195 7.56 -2.09 10.89
C ALA A 195 6.21 -2.76 11.23
N SER A 196 5.10 -2.13 10.88
CA SER A 196 3.75 -2.68 11.09
C SER A 196 3.51 -3.93 10.23
N LEU A 197 3.94 -3.91 8.96
CA LEU A 197 3.89 -5.08 8.08
C LEU A 197 4.71 -6.26 8.62
N LEU A 198 5.97 -6.01 9.00
CA LEU A 198 6.89 -7.04 9.49
C LEU A 198 6.41 -7.73 10.77
N THR A 199 5.59 -7.04 11.57
CA THR A 199 5.04 -7.57 12.83
C THR A 199 3.66 -8.20 12.68
N ALA A 200 3.09 -8.19 11.47
CA ALA A 200 1.74 -8.64 11.11
C ALA A 200 1.76 -9.96 10.30
N SER A 201 2.80 -10.78 10.49
CA SER A 201 2.95 -12.07 9.79
C SER A 201 2.85 -11.93 8.26
N PRO A 202 3.81 -11.25 7.60
CA PRO A 202 3.71 -10.89 6.18
C PRO A 202 3.84 -12.12 5.26
N ARG A 203 3.24 -12.05 4.07
CA ARG A 203 3.12 -13.15 3.10
C ARG A 203 3.24 -12.63 1.66
N LEU A 204 3.63 -13.51 0.72
CA LEU A 204 3.51 -13.24 -0.71
C LEU A 204 2.18 -13.80 -1.23
N MET A 205 1.54 -13.09 -2.17
CA MET A 205 0.43 -13.61 -2.97
C MET A 205 0.90 -13.89 -4.38
N GLU A 206 0.61 -15.10 -4.84
CA GLU A 206 0.82 -15.52 -6.22
C GLU A 206 -0.49 -15.34 -7.02
N PRO A 207 -0.43 -14.82 -8.25
CA PRO A 207 -1.59 -14.75 -9.12
C PRO A 207 -1.98 -16.16 -9.60
N VAL A 208 -3.27 -16.50 -9.46
CA VAL A 208 -3.84 -17.76 -9.97
C VAL A 208 -4.74 -17.46 -11.17
N TYR A 209 -4.44 -18.07 -12.32
CA TYR A 209 -5.24 -17.94 -13.52
C TYR A 209 -6.35 -19.00 -13.52
N LEU A 210 -7.57 -18.60 -13.92
CA LEU A 210 -8.65 -19.55 -14.16
C LEU A 210 -8.35 -20.30 -15.46
N CYS A 211 -8.20 -21.62 -15.38
CA CYS A 211 -8.00 -22.51 -16.54
C CYS A 211 -9.33 -22.96 -17.15
#